data_AF-A0A0F6AT38-F1
#
_entry.id   AF-A0A0F6AT38-F1
#
_cell.length_a   1.000
_cell.length_b   1.000
_cell.length_c   1.000
_cell.angle_alpha   90.00
_cell.angle_beta   90.00
_cell.angle_gamma   90.00
#
_symmetry.space_group_name_H-M   'P 1'
#
loop_
_entity.id
_entity.type
_entity.pdbx_description
1 polymer ?
#
loop_
_entity_poly.entity_id
_entity_poly.type
_entity_poly.pdbx_seq_one_letter_code
_entity_poly.pdbx_strand_id
1 'polypeptide(L)' 'MAPPPVINYLVAHEAAHLIEMNHGPKFWKLCQELCPDTERCKAWLKRNGSALQAIDFT' A
#
# COMPACT_ATOMS: atom_id res chain seq x y z
N MET A 1 3.67 -2.97 14.35
CA MET A 1 2.95 -3.52 13.17
C MET A 1 2.04 -2.44 12.58
N ALA A 2 1.78 -2.48 11.27
CA ALA A 2 0.87 -1.54 10.62
C ALA A 2 -0.60 -1.83 10.99
N PRO A 3 -1.49 -0.83 11.06
CA PRO A 3 -2.92 -1.05 11.24
C PRO A 3 -3.52 -1.89 10.10
N PRO A 4 -4.57 -2.71 10.34
CA PRO A 4 -5.16 -3.56 9.30
C PRO A 4 -5.54 -2.86 7.99
N PRO A 5 -6.13 -1.63 7.98
CA PRO A 5 -6.42 -0.93 6.73
C PRO A 5 -5.16 -0.63 5.89
N VAL A 6 -4.03 -0.36 6.55
CA VAL A 6 -2.75 -0.10 5.88
C VAL A 6 -2.19 -1.38 5.29
N ILE A 7 -2.37 -2.52 5.97
CA ILE A 7 -2.00 -3.83 5.45
C ILE A 7 -2.84 -4.16 4.20
N ASN A 8 -4.16 -3.96 4.25
CA ASN A 8 -5.04 -4.18 3.10
C ASN A 8 -4.64 -3.31 1.90
N TYR A 9 -4.27 -2.05 2.15
CA TYR A 9 -3.74 -1.17 1.13
C TYR A 9 -2.44 -1.72 0.51
N LEU A 10 -1.49 -2.21 1.32
CA LEU A 10 -0.25 -2.81 0.81
C LEU A 10 -0.52 -4.06 -0.03
N VAL A 11 -1.45 -4.93 0.39
CA VAL A 11 -1.86 -6.10 -0.42
C VAL A 11 -2.46 -5.65 -1.76
N ALA A 12 -3.35 -4.65 -1.74
CA ALA A 12 -3.92 -4.09 -2.97
C ALA A 12 -2.85 -3.45 -3.88
N HIS A 13 -1.83 -2.81 -3.29
CA HIS A 13 -0.69 -2.23 -4.00
C HIS A 13 0.09 -3.29 -4.77
N GLU A 14 0.49 -4.36 -4.09
CA GLU A 14 1.24 -5.46 -4.72
C GLU A 14 0.37 -6.22 -5.74
N ALA A 15 -0.94 -6.38 -5.48
CA ALA A 15 -1.86 -6.99 -6.44
C ALA A 15 -2.02 -6.13 -7.71
N ALA A 16 -2.05 -4.80 -7.59
CA ALA A 16 -2.13 -3.91 -8.74
C ALA A 16 -0.92 -4.01 -9.67
N HIS A 17 0.26 -4.35 -9.14
CA HIS A 17 1.47 -4.60 -9.93
C HIS A 17 1.37 -5.78 -10.88
N LEU A 18 0.43 -6.71 -10.66
CA LEU A 18 0.17 -7.81 -11.60
C LEU A 18 -0.39 -7.34 -12.95
N ILE A 19 -0.97 -6.13 -13.00
CA ILE A 19 -1.57 -5.54 -14.21
C ILE A 19 -0.77 -4.30 -14.65
N GLU A 20 -0.39 -3.44 -13.70
CA GLU A 20 0.28 -2.16 -13.95
C GLU A 20 1.62 -2.13 -13.21
N MET A 21 2.73 -2.44 -13.90
CA MET A 21 4.05 -2.56 -13.27
C MET A 21 4.59 -1.24 -12.72
N ASN A 22 4.17 -0.09 -13.29
CA ASN A 22 4.65 1.23 -12.91
C ASN A 22 3.58 2.01 -12.14
N HIS A 23 3.97 2.82 -11.15
CA HIS A 23 3.09 3.68 -10.33
C HIS A 23 2.52 4.91 -11.07
N GLY A 24 2.08 4.74 -12.32
CA GLY A 24 1.41 5.77 -13.10
C GLY A 24 -0.08 5.93 -12.77
N PRO A 25 -0.81 6.80 -13.48
CA PRO A 25 -2.23 7.06 -13.19
C PRO A 25 -3.13 5.83 -13.23
N LYS A 26 -2.87 4.88 -14.14
CA LYS A 26 -3.64 3.63 -14.25
C LYS A 26 -3.44 2.72 -13.04
N PHE A 27 -2.21 2.60 -12.56
CA PHE A 27 -1.90 1.88 -11.32
C PHE A 27 -2.65 2.47 -10.13
N TRP A 28 -2.62 3.80 -9.97
CA TRP A 28 -3.29 4.43 -8.84
C TRP A 28 -4.81 4.31 -8.91
N LYS A 29 -5.38 4.38 -10.12
CA LYS A 29 -6.80 4.09 -10.34
C LYS A 29 -7.14 2.66 -9.88
N LEU A 30 -6.37 1.67 -10.34
CA LEU A 30 -6.59 0.26 -9.96
C LEU A 30 -6.42 0.04 -8.44
N CYS A 31 -5.39 0.62 -7.82
CA CYS A 31 -5.22 0.57 -6.37
C CYS A 31 -6.44 1.14 -5.62
N GLN A 32 -7.00 2.26 -6.08
CA GLN A 32 -8.18 2.88 -5.47
C GLN A 32 -9.46 2.06 -5.69
N GLU A 33 -9.59 1.38 -6.83
CA GLU A 33 -10.68 0.44 -7.09
C GLU A 33 -10.60 -0.78 -6.17
N LEU A 34 -9.40 -1.34 -5.96
CA LEU A 34 -9.17 -2.48 -5.06
C LEU A 34 -9.25 -2.10 -3.57
N CYS A 35 -8.83 -0.89 -3.23
CA CYS A 35 -8.82 -0.38 -1.86
C CYS A 35 -9.18 1.12 -1.85
N PRO A 36 -10.45 1.48 -1.56
CA PRO A 36 -10.91 2.87 -1.53
C PRO A 36 -10.15 3.76 -0.52
N ASP A 37 -9.57 3.15 0.50
CA ASP A 37 -8.76 3.81 1.54
C ASP A 37 -7.31 4.13 1.12
N THR A 38 -6.95 3.91 -0.15
CA THR A 38 -5.58 4.05 -0.68
C THR A 38 -4.90 5.36 -0.26
N GLU A 39 -5.53 6.51 -0.45
CA GLU A 39 -4.88 7.80 -0.15
C GLU A 39 -4.69 8.01 1.36
N ARG A 40 -5.65 7.58 2.18
CA ARG A 40 -5.53 7.63 3.65
C ARG A 40 -4.38 6.73 4.14
N CYS A 41 -4.27 5.53 3.59
CA CYS A 41 -3.23 4.57 3.96
C CYS A 41 -1.84 4.99 3.47
N LYS A 42 -1.72 5.54 2.25
CA LYS A 42 -0.49 6.17 1.75
C LYS A 42 -0.01 7.29 2.66
N ALA A 43 -0.93 8.18 3.06
CA ALA A 43 -0.59 9.27 3.96
C ALA A 43 -0.13 8.75 5.34
N TRP A 44 -0.75 7.67 5.83
CA TRP A 44 -0.31 7.01 7.06
C TRP A 44 1.09 6.42 6.91
N LEU A 45 1.38 5.70 5.81
CA LEU A 45 2.70 5.12 5.54
C LEU A 45 3.79 6.18 5.39
N LYS A 46 3.50 7.30 4.72
CA LYS A 46 4.44 8.42 4.61
C LYS A 46 4.84 8.99 5.98
N ARG A 47 3.92 8.97 6.96
CA ARG A 47 4.17 9.48 8.31
C ARG A 47 4.81 8.47 9.26
N ASN A 48 4.46 7.19 9.13
CA ASN A 48 4.80 6.16 10.13
C ASN A 48 5.77 5.09 9.58
N GLY A 49 6.06 5.11 8.28
CA GLY A 49 6.82 4.05 7.58
C GLY A 49 8.24 3.86 8.10
N SER A 50 8.92 4.93 8.51
CA SER A 50 10.26 4.85 9.10
C SER A 50 10.28 4.17 10.47
N ALA A 51 9.15 4.14 11.18
CA ALA A 51 8.99 3.50 12.48
C ALA A 51 8.42 2.08 12.38
N LEU A 52 8.04 1.62 11.17
CA LEU A 52 7.67 0.23 10.94
C LEU A 52 8.94 -0.62 10.92
N GLN A 53 9.20 -1.34 12.00
CA GLN A 53 10.25 -2.35 12.04
C GLN A 53 9.92 -3.49 11.06
N ALA A 54 10.89 -3.86 10.23
CA ALA A 54 10.88 -5.15 9.55
C ALA A 54 11.08 -6.23 10.62
N ILE A 55 10.27 -7.28 10.59
CA ILE A 55 10.56 -8.49 11.35
C ILE A 55 11.76 -9.14 10.67
N ASP A 56 12.87 -9.22 11.40
CA ASP A 56 14.06 -9.96 10.97
C ASP A 56 13.78 -11.46 11.17
N PHE A 57 13.96 -12.24 10.11
CA PHE A 57 13.79 -13.69 10.12
C PHE A 57 15.15 -14.42 10.12
N THR A 58 16.23 -13.71 10.44
CA THR A 58 17.56 -14.30 10.64
C THR A 58 17.66 -15.11 11.93
#